data_AF-A0A3M1MSP4-F1
#
_entry.id   AF-A0A3M1MSP4-F1
#
_cell.length_a   1.000
_cell.length_b   1.000
_cell.length_c   1.000
_cell.angle_alpha   90.00
_cell.angle_beta   90.00
_cell.angle_gamma   90.00
#
_symmetry.space_group_name_H-M   'P 1'
#
loop_
_entity.id
_entity.type
_entity.pdbx_description
1 polymer ?
#
loop_
_entity_poly.entity_id
_entity_poly.type
_entity_poly.pdbx_seq_one_letter_code
_entity_poly.pdbx_strand_id
1 'polypeptide(L)' 'EERQGLKIGCPEEVAFRKGFISLQELRSLAEPLTKTPYGQYLLRVVREAGG' A
#
# COMPACT_ATOMS: atom_id res chain seq x y z
N GLU A 1 -22.40 10.04 -15.03
CA GLU A 1 -21.25 9.18 -15.39
C GLU A 1 -19.98 9.66 -14.68
N GLU A 2 -20.05 9.95 -13.38
CA GLU A 2 -18.85 10.16 -12.56
C GLU A 2 -18.49 8.79 -11.98
N ARG A 3 -17.69 8.14 -12.81
CA ARG A 3 -17.16 6.78 -12.71
C ARG A 3 -16.86 6.44 -11.26
N GLN A 4 -17.67 5.52 -10.72
CA GLN A 4 -17.39 4.66 -9.58
C GLN A 4 -16.34 5.20 -8.61
N GLY A 5 -16.83 5.88 -7.57
CA GLY A 5 -16.38 5.61 -6.21
C GLY A 5 -14.87 5.59 -6.01
N LEU A 6 -14.22 6.72 -6.28
CA LEU A 6 -12.85 7.06 -5.85
C LEU A 6 -12.68 7.10 -4.31
N LYS A 7 -13.42 6.26 -3.58
CA LYS A 7 -12.89 5.55 -2.41
C LYS A 7 -11.85 4.52 -2.90
N ILE A 8 -10.86 4.98 -3.68
CA ILE A 8 -9.65 4.22 -4.01
C ILE A 8 -8.86 4.15 -2.71
N GLY A 9 -9.26 3.23 -1.85
CA GLY A 9 -8.45 2.80 -0.73
C GLY A 9 -7.22 2.14 -1.32
N CYS A 10 -6.09 2.83 -1.23
CA CYS A 10 -4.77 2.20 -1.22
C CYS A 10 -4.49 1.26 -2.41
N PRO A 11 -4.31 1.80 -3.63
CA PRO A 11 -3.98 0.99 -4.80
C PRO A 11 -2.69 0.17 -4.60
N GLU A 12 -1.76 0.66 -3.77
CA GLU A 12 -0.52 -0.03 -3.39
C GLU A 12 -0.79 -1.35 -2.64
N GLU A 13 -1.73 -1.35 -1.69
CA GLU A 13 -2.10 -2.58 -0.98
C GLU A 13 -2.76 -3.58 -1.93
N VAL A 14 -3.70 -3.10 -2.76
CA VAL A 14 -4.36 -3.96 -3.74
C VAL A 14 -3.33 -4.54 -4.71
N ALA A 15 -2.37 -3.72 -5.16
CA ALA A 15 -1.28 -4.15 -6.01
C ALA A 15 -0.42 -5.23 -5.35
N PHE A 16 -0.07 -5.05 -4.08
CA PHE A 16 0.68 -6.05 -3.31
C PHE A 16 -0.09 -7.36 -3.14
N ARG A 17 -1.36 -7.28 -2.71
CA ARG A 17 -2.24 -8.46 -2.53
C ARG A 17 -2.51 -9.20 -3.83
N LYS A 18 -2.52 -8.49 -4.96
CA LYS A 18 -2.68 -9.08 -6.31
C LYS A 18 -1.36 -9.59 -6.90
N GLY A 19 -0.23 -9.34 -6.25
CA GLY A 19 1.11 -9.71 -6.74
C GLY A 19 1.62 -8.83 -7.89
N PHE A 20 1.02 -7.66 -8.11
CA PHE A 20 1.48 -6.67 -9.09
C PHE A 20 2.76 -5.97 -8.63
N ILE A 21 2.93 -5.78 -7.32
CA ILE A 21 4.16 -5.26 -6.71
C ILE A 21 4.67 -6.21 -5.64
N SER A 22 5.99 -6.23 -5.44
CA SER A 22 6.62 -7.05 -4.42
C SER A 22 6.59 -6.38 -3.05
N LEU A 23 6.93 -7.14 -2.01
CA LEU A 23 7.09 -6.61 -0.65
C LEU A 23 8.10 -5.44 -0.59
N GLN A 24 9.19 -5.53 -1.36
CA GLN A 24 10.20 -4.46 -1.43
C GLN A 24 9.65 -3.21 -2.09
N GLU A 25 8.88 -3.37 -3.18
CA GLU A 25 8.23 -2.25 -3.86
C GLU A 25 7.22 -1.55 -2.93
N LEU A 26 6.39 -2.33 -2.23
CA LEU A 26 5.45 -1.81 -1.23
C LEU A 26 6.18 -1.03 -0.12
N ARG A 27 7.33 -1.54 0.34
CA ARG A 27 8.17 -0.87 1.35
C ARG A 27 8.74 0.45 0.83
N SER A 28 9.29 0.47 -0.38
CA SER A 28 9.82 1.70 -1.00
C SER A 28 8.74 2.75 -1.18
N LEU A 29 7.50 2.36 -1.49
CA LEU A 29 6.35 3.27 -1.55
C LEU A 29 5.95 3.78 -0.16
N ALA A 30 6.07 2.94 0.87
CA ALA A 30 5.71 3.27 2.24
C ALA A 30 6.74 4.17 2.96
N GLU A 31 8.04 4.07 2.64
CA GLU A 31 9.13 4.87 3.24
C GLU A 31 8.90 6.39 3.20
N PRO A 32 8.62 7.02 2.03
CA PRO A 32 8.35 8.46 1.98
C PRO A 32 7.05 8.86 2.70
N LEU A 33 6.14 7.91 2.87
CA LEU A 33 4.83 8.11 3.51
C LEU A 33 4.83 7.83 5.01
N THR A 34 5.97 7.45 5.61
CA THR A 34 6.15 7.14 7.05
C THR A 34 5.59 8.20 8.02
N LYS A 35 5.57 9.46 7.59
CA LYS A 35 5.02 10.60 8.36
C LYS A 35 3.50 10.67 8.36
N THR A 36 2.84 9.85 7.56
CA THR A 36 1.38 9.79 7.44
C THR A 36 0.87 8.50 8.07
N PRO A 37 -0.38 8.49 8.59
CA PRO A 37 -1.01 7.26 9.04
C PRO A 37 -1.12 6.21 7.93
N TYR A 38 -1.15 6.65 6.67
CA TYR A 38 -1.20 5.74 5.52
C TYR A 38 0.12 4.99 5.31
N GLY A 39 1.27 5.67 5.31
CA GLY A 39 2.57 4.98 5.20
C GLY A 39 2.87 4.10 6.41
N GLN A 40 2.42 4.50 7.61
CA GLN A 40 2.48 3.64 8.80
C GLN A 40 1.70 2.34 8.60
N TYR A 41 0.52 2.41 7.97
CA TYR A 41 -0.29 1.25 7.63
C TYR A 41 0.40 0.36 6.59
N LEU A 42 0.92 0.93 5.49
CA LEU A 42 1.64 0.16 4.47
C LEU A 42 2.88 -0.54 5.06
N LEU A 43 3.64 0.13 5.93
CA LEU A 43 4.78 -0.48 6.63
C LEU A 43 4.37 -1.63 7.56
N ARG A 44 3.18 -1.54 8.17
CA ARG A 44 2.62 -2.65 8.95
C ARG A 44 2.34 -3.85 8.05
N VAL A 45 1.69 -3.64 6.91
CA VAL A 45 1.42 -4.70 5.92
C VAL A 45 2.72 -5.35 5.43
N VAL A 46 3.75 -4.54 5.14
CA VAL A 46 5.10 -5.04 4.79
C VAL A 46 5.69 -5.90 5.91
N ARG A 47 5.57 -5.46 7.18
CA ARG A 47 6.10 -6.20 8.32
C ARG A 47 5.35 -7.51 8.56
N GLU A 48 4.04 -7.52 8.39
CA GLU A 48 3.20 -8.71 8.55
C GLU A 48 3.43 -9.74 7.45
N ALA A 49 3.74 -9.31 6.23
CA ALA A 49 3.94 -10.21 5.11
C ALA A 49 5.39 -10.69 4.88
N GLY A 50 6.37 -10.02 5.48
CA GLY A 50 7.79 -10.42 5.42
C GLY A 50 8.32 -11.14 6.67
N GLY A 51 7.46 -11.38 7.66
CA GLY A 51 7.77 -12.05 8.93
C GLY A 51 7.40 -13.53 8.93
#